data_AF-A0A850DS49-F1
#
_entry.id   AF-A0A850DS49-F1
#
_cell.length_a   1.000
_cell.length_b   1.000
_cell.length_c   1.000
_cell.angle_alpha   90.00
_cell.angle_beta   90.00
_cell.angle_gamma   90.00
#
_symmetry.space_group_name_H-M   'P 1'
#
loop_
_entity.id
_entity.type
_entity.pdbx_description
1 polymer ?
#
loop_
_entity_poly.entity_id
_entity_poly.type
_entity_poly.pdbx_seq_one_letter_code
_entity_poly.pdbx_strand_id
1 'polypeptide(L)'
;MRTTPRTRERWFDLVFLVGFALKAVDGLVELLVGLPLLVLRPAQVEAVARLLTAGELREDPGDPVAHLVRHGVATLSADATLFAAVYLVVHGLVKLGIVAAIFRGSRRLYPWAIAALGGFVVWQGVEFVQHPGVGLALLTLFDVVIVVLTVREWRHHRSLGDAVRSVLGRSARRAPSDRSTDPAWRTAQ
;
A
#
# COMPACT_ATOMS: atom_id res chain seq x y z
N MET A 1 21.27 11.80 -33.75
CA MET A 1 19.99 11.54 -33.07
C MET A 1 20.23 10.61 -31.89
N ARG A 2 20.14 11.09 -30.65
CA ARG A 2 20.13 10.25 -29.44
C ARG A 2 19.01 10.77 -28.53
N THR A 3 17.93 10.01 -28.45
CA THR A 3 16.80 10.26 -27.56
C THR A 3 17.27 10.24 -26.11
N THR A 4 17.03 11.31 -25.36
CA THR A 4 17.30 11.42 -23.92
C THR A 4 16.17 10.75 -23.12
N PRO A 5 16.33 9.56 -22.52
CA PRO A 5 15.24 8.89 -21.80
C PRO A 5 15.25 9.17 -20.27
N ARG A 6 16.07 10.12 -19.79
CA ARG A 6 16.38 10.28 -18.35
C ARG A 6 15.26 10.83 -17.47
N THR A 7 14.35 11.65 -17.99
CA THR A 7 13.26 12.24 -17.20
C THR A 7 12.16 11.23 -16.92
N ARG A 8 11.83 10.38 -17.90
CA ARG A 8 10.75 9.41 -17.81
C ARG A 8 11.03 8.35 -16.72
N GLU A 9 12.27 7.87 -16.64
CA GLU A 9 12.69 6.90 -15.60
C GLU A 9 12.56 7.48 -14.18
N ARG A 10 13.03 8.72 -13.97
CA ARG A 10 12.91 9.41 -12.67
C ARG A 10 11.46 9.64 -12.24
N TRP A 11 10.59 9.99 -13.18
CA TRP A 11 9.15 10.12 -12.90
C TRP A 11 8.56 8.79 -12.44
N PHE A 12 8.88 7.68 -13.11
CA PHE A 12 8.41 6.37 -12.70
C PHE A 12 8.92 5.97 -11.32
N ASP A 13 10.13 6.34 -10.96
CA ASP A 13 10.72 6.04 -9.65
C ASP A 13 10.15 6.91 -8.54
N LEU A 14 9.84 8.18 -8.83
CA LEU A 14 9.12 9.06 -7.92
C LEU A 14 7.70 8.54 -7.66
N VAL A 15 6.96 8.18 -8.71
CA VAL A 15 5.61 7.59 -8.58
C VAL A 15 5.66 6.28 -7.79
N PHE A 16 6.67 5.44 -8.04
CA PHE A 16 6.89 4.23 -7.25
C PHE A 16 7.14 4.55 -5.77
N LEU A 17 8.02 5.50 -5.47
CA LEU A 17 8.36 5.86 -4.09
C LEU A 17 7.17 6.46 -3.34
N VAL A 18 6.42 7.36 -3.98
CA VAL A 18 5.19 7.93 -3.43
C VAL A 18 4.15 6.84 -3.21
N GLY A 19 3.90 5.99 -4.22
CA GLY A 19 2.96 4.89 -4.10
C GLY A 19 3.33 3.88 -3.01
N PHE A 20 4.62 3.62 -2.82
CA PHE A 20 5.13 2.78 -1.74
C PHE A 20 4.92 3.42 -0.36
N ALA A 21 5.25 4.71 -0.21
CA ALA A 21 5.06 5.44 1.04
C ALA A 21 3.57 5.51 1.43
N LEU A 22 2.69 5.79 0.46
CA LEU A 22 1.25 5.77 0.67
C LEU A 22 0.77 4.39 1.14
N LYS A 23 1.21 3.30 0.50
CA LYS A 23 0.88 1.93 0.94
C LYS A 23 1.33 1.64 2.38
N ALA A 24 2.50 2.15 2.78
CA ALA A 24 3.01 1.95 4.14
C ALA A 24 2.17 2.68 5.19
N VAL A 25 1.82 3.94 4.92
CA VAL A 25 0.96 4.74 5.81
C VAL A 25 -0.44 4.13 5.88
N ASP A 26 -1.01 3.80 4.74
CA ASP A 26 -2.33 3.18 4.62
C ASP A 26 -2.40 1.86 5.41
N GLY A 27 -1.44 0.96 5.22
CA GLY A 27 -1.39 -0.29 5.98
C GLY A 27 -1.23 -0.11 7.49
N LEU A 28 -0.53 0.95 7.93
CA LEU A 28 -0.42 1.28 9.35
C LEU A 28 -1.75 1.80 9.90
N VAL A 29 -2.42 2.71 9.18
CA VAL A 29 -3.74 3.23 9.57
C VAL A 29 -4.76 2.10 9.65
N GLU A 30 -4.76 1.19 8.69
CA GLU A 30 -5.64 0.02 8.69
C GLU A 30 -5.44 -0.86 9.94
N LEU A 31 -4.19 -1.09 10.38
CA LEU A 31 -3.94 -1.83 11.63
C LEU A 31 -4.40 -1.06 12.87
N LEU A 32 -4.16 0.25 12.91
CA LEU A 32 -4.55 1.10 14.04
C LEU A 32 -6.08 1.18 14.19
N VAL A 33 -6.82 1.11 13.09
CA VAL A 33 -8.30 1.09 13.09
C VAL A 33 -8.84 -0.33 13.26
N GLY A 34 -8.28 -1.31 12.55
CA GLY A 34 -8.76 -2.69 12.52
C GLY A 34 -8.54 -3.46 13.81
N LEU A 35 -7.38 -3.30 14.48
CA LEU A 35 -7.09 -4.03 15.72
C LEU A 35 -8.07 -3.68 16.86
N PRO A 36 -8.38 -2.41 17.15
CA PRO A 36 -9.43 -2.07 18.10
C PRO A 36 -10.80 -2.61 17.70
N LEU A 37 -11.15 -2.60 16.41
CA LEU A 37 -12.43 -3.10 15.93
C LEU A 37 -12.66 -4.59 16.25
N LEU A 38 -11.61 -5.39 16.48
CA LEU A 38 -11.74 -6.79 16.88
C LEU A 38 -12.35 -6.97 18.28
N VAL A 39 -12.26 -5.96 19.15
CA VAL A 39 -12.77 -6.01 20.53
C VAL A 39 -13.95 -5.07 20.77
N LEU A 40 -14.16 -4.10 19.87
CA LEU A 40 -15.25 -3.13 19.99
C LEU A 40 -16.58 -3.76 19.56
N ARG A 41 -17.63 -3.45 20.31
CA ARG A 41 -19.01 -3.75 19.94
C ARG A 41 -19.52 -2.69 18.94
N PRO A 42 -20.50 -3.02 18.08
CA PRO A 42 -21.07 -2.05 17.13
C PRO A 42 -21.49 -0.72 17.78
N ALA A 43 -22.09 -0.77 18.98
CA ALA A 43 -22.48 0.43 19.73
C ALA A 43 -21.28 1.34 20.14
N GLN A 44 -20.12 0.75 20.40
CA GLN A 44 -18.90 1.51 20.71
C GLN A 44 -18.30 2.14 19.45
N VAL A 45 -18.33 1.42 18.32
CA VAL A 45 -17.92 1.95 17.01
C VAL A 45 -18.80 3.14 16.63
N GLU A 46 -20.11 2.99 16.80
CA GLU A 46 -21.06 4.06 16.59
C GLU A 46 -20.72 5.27 17.49
N ALA A 47 -20.52 5.06 18.79
CA ALA A 47 -20.17 6.14 19.73
C ALA A 47 -18.89 6.90 19.33
N VAL A 48 -17.85 6.20 18.89
CA VAL A 48 -16.60 6.80 18.39
C VAL A 48 -16.88 7.62 17.14
N ALA A 49 -17.60 7.07 16.17
CA ALA A 49 -17.98 7.78 14.96
C ALA A 49 -18.81 9.04 15.26
N ARG A 50 -19.71 8.98 16.26
CA ARG A 50 -20.45 10.16 16.73
C ARG A 50 -19.53 11.24 17.29
N LEU A 51 -18.54 10.86 18.10
CA LEU A 51 -17.58 11.78 18.67
C LEU A 51 -16.72 12.46 17.59
N LEU A 52 -16.22 11.69 16.63
CA LEU A 52 -15.36 12.19 15.55
C LEU A 52 -16.11 13.14 14.60
N THR A 53 -17.39 12.88 14.33
CA THR A 53 -18.21 13.68 13.41
C THR A 53 -18.94 14.84 14.09
N ALA A 54 -18.99 14.88 15.43
CA ALA A 54 -19.70 15.94 16.16
C ALA A 54 -19.06 17.33 16.00
N GLY A 55 -17.75 17.41 15.75
CA GLY A 55 -17.07 18.66 15.45
C GLY A 55 -17.51 19.22 14.10
N GLU A 56 -17.31 18.44 13.04
CA GLU A 56 -17.68 18.80 11.67
C GLU A 56 -19.16 19.14 11.53
N LEU A 57 -20.07 18.33 12.09
CA LEU A 57 -21.52 18.59 11.99
C LEU A 57 -22.00 19.81 12.79
N ARG A 58 -21.19 20.33 13.72
CA ARG A 58 -21.47 21.60 14.40
C ARG A 58 -21.06 22.79 13.55
N GLU A 59 -19.99 22.64 12.76
CA GLU A 59 -19.48 23.68 11.87
C GLU A 59 -20.24 23.71 10.54
N ASP A 60 -20.40 22.54 9.91
CA ASP A 60 -21.21 22.31 8.73
C ASP A 60 -22.21 21.15 8.94
N PRO A 61 -23.48 21.46 9.22
CA PRO A 61 -24.54 20.45 9.34
C PRO A 61 -24.75 19.61 8.07
N GLY A 62 -24.28 20.08 6.92
CA GLY A 62 -24.41 19.44 5.61
C GLY A 62 -23.24 18.55 5.21
N ASP A 63 -22.22 18.37 6.06
CA ASP A 63 -20.99 17.65 5.69
C ASP A 63 -21.32 16.21 5.21
N PRO A 64 -21.08 15.90 3.92
CA PRO A 64 -21.47 14.62 3.34
C PRO A 64 -20.65 13.45 3.88
N VAL A 65 -19.40 13.67 4.29
CA VAL A 65 -18.53 12.63 4.85
C VAL A 65 -19.01 12.25 6.24
N ALA A 66 -19.34 13.25 7.08
CA ALA A 66 -19.85 13.02 8.41
C ALA A 66 -21.18 12.25 8.39
N HIS A 67 -22.10 12.60 7.49
CA HIS A 67 -23.35 11.86 7.30
C HIS A 67 -23.12 10.44 6.79
N LEU A 68 -22.22 10.25 5.83
CA LEU A 68 -21.88 8.93 5.30
C LEU A 68 -21.31 8.02 6.39
N VAL A 69 -20.38 8.54 7.20
CA VAL A 69 -19.80 7.81 8.34
C VAL A 69 -20.89 7.43 9.33
N ARG A 70 -21.74 8.38 9.74
CA ARG A 70 -22.86 8.15 10.68
C ARG A 70 -23.82 7.07 10.19
N HIS A 71 -24.23 7.15 8.93
CA HIS A 71 -25.16 6.20 8.36
C HIS A 71 -24.54 4.80 8.20
N GLY A 72 -23.26 4.76 7.78
CA GLY A 72 -22.51 3.52 7.66
C GLY A 72 -22.38 2.77 8.98
N VAL A 73 -22.06 3.47 10.07
CA VAL A 73 -21.91 2.81 11.38
C VAL A 73 -23.23 2.46 12.05
N ALA A 74 -24.32 3.20 11.77
CA ALA A 74 -25.62 2.98 12.38
C ALA A 74 -26.27 1.64 11.98
N THR A 75 -25.84 1.07 10.85
CA THR A 75 -26.36 -0.20 10.31
C THR A 75 -25.40 -1.37 10.51
N LEU A 76 -24.29 -1.18 11.23
CA LEU A 76 -23.30 -2.22 11.50
C LEU A 76 -23.87 -3.32 12.40
N SER A 77 -23.98 -4.54 11.87
CA SER A 77 -24.17 -5.74 12.68
C SER A 77 -22.86 -6.17 13.35
N ALA A 78 -22.95 -7.09 14.33
CA ALA A 78 -21.77 -7.70 14.93
C ALA A 78 -20.90 -8.41 13.88
N ASP A 79 -21.52 -9.18 12.98
CA ASP A 79 -20.82 -9.90 11.92
C ASP A 79 -20.17 -8.95 10.92
N ALA A 80 -20.86 -7.87 10.52
CA ALA A 80 -20.29 -6.85 9.66
C ALA A 80 -19.12 -6.10 10.31
N THR A 81 -19.20 -5.86 11.63
CA THR A 81 -18.12 -5.22 12.40
C THR A 81 -16.90 -6.13 12.47
N LEU A 82 -17.10 -7.41 12.80
CA LEU A 82 -16.02 -8.40 12.82
C LEU A 82 -15.39 -8.57 11.44
N PHE A 83 -16.22 -8.65 10.40
CA PHE A 83 -15.77 -8.74 9.02
C PHE A 83 -14.90 -7.52 8.65
N ALA A 84 -15.36 -6.30 8.93
CA ALA A 84 -14.60 -5.07 8.68
C ALA A 84 -13.29 -5.02 9.48
N ALA A 85 -13.30 -5.50 10.72
CA ALA A 85 -12.11 -5.58 11.58
C ALA A 85 -11.06 -6.53 10.98
N VAL A 86 -11.47 -7.76 10.65
CA VAL A 86 -10.58 -8.77 10.06
C VAL A 86 -10.08 -8.30 8.70
N TYR A 87 -10.95 -7.72 7.88
CA TYR A 87 -10.59 -7.10 6.60
C TYR A 87 -9.45 -6.08 6.77
N LEU A 88 -9.62 -5.07 7.62
CA LEU A 88 -8.62 -4.03 7.85
C LEU A 88 -7.31 -4.61 8.39
N VAL A 89 -7.38 -5.58 9.30
CA VAL A 89 -6.18 -6.21 9.87
C VAL A 89 -5.43 -7.01 8.80
N VAL A 90 -6.11 -7.86 8.04
CA VAL A 90 -5.49 -8.64 6.97
C VAL A 90 -4.86 -7.72 5.93
N HIS A 91 -5.58 -6.68 5.50
CA HIS A 91 -5.09 -5.69 4.55
C HIS A 91 -3.85 -4.95 5.06
N GLY A 92 -3.91 -4.46 6.30
CA GLY A 92 -2.79 -3.75 6.93
C GLY A 92 -1.55 -4.64 7.08
N LEU A 93 -1.73 -5.89 7.54
CA LEU A 93 -0.64 -6.86 7.67
C LEU A 93 -0.01 -7.19 6.32
N VAL A 94 -0.81 -7.38 5.27
CA VAL A 94 -0.31 -7.65 3.93
C VAL A 94 0.49 -6.47 3.39
N LYS A 95 -0.05 -5.25 3.47
CA LYS A 95 0.65 -4.03 3.00
C LYS A 95 1.96 -3.83 3.75
N LEU A 96 1.96 -3.93 5.08
CA LEU A 96 3.19 -3.83 5.87
C LEU A 96 4.16 -4.99 5.62
N GLY A 97 3.65 -6.19 5.35
CA GLY A 97 4.44 -7.36 4.94
C GLY A 97 5.16 -7.12 3.62
N ILE A 98 4.48 -6.54 2.62
CA ILE A 98 5.08 -6.14 1.34
C ILE A 98 6.12 -5.03 1.56
N VAL A 99 5.80 -4.01 2.38
CA VAL A 99 6.74 -2.93 2.74
C VAL A 99 8.02 -3.50 3.37
N ALA A 100 7.87 -4.42 4.32
CA ALA A 100 8.99 -5.10 4.97
C ALA A 100 9.77 -6.01 4.00
N ALA A 101 9.09 -6.65 3.05
CA ALA A 101 9.70 -7.47 2.01
C ALA A 101 10.62 -6.66 1.12
N ILE A 102 10.14 -5.51 0.63
CA ILE A 102 10.91 -4.64 -0.24
C ILE A 102 12.07 -4.02 0.56
N PHE A 103 11.83 -3.60 1.82
CA PHE A 103 12.88 -3.06 2.67
C PHE A 103 14.01 -4.07 2.93
N ARG A 104 13.69 -5.35 3.15
CA ARG A 104 14.68 -6.43 3.32
C ARG A 104 15.25 -6.97 2.01
N GLY A 105 14.78 -6.50 0.84
CA GLY A 105 15.11 -7.07 -0.46
C GLY A 105 14.67 -8.54 -0.63
N SER A 106 13.77 -9.04 0.23
CA SER A 106 13.38 -10.45 0.28
C SER A 106 12.12 -10.70 -0.53
N ARG A 107 12.28 -11.44 -1.62
CA ARG A 107 11.18 -11.81 -2.54
C ARG A 107 10.24 -12.88 -1.99
N ARG A 108 10.62 -13.51 -0.87
CA ARG A 108 9.87 -14.64 -0.28
C ARG A 108 8.54 -14.21 0.33
N LEU A 109 8.39 -12.95 0.72
CA LEU A 109 7.17 -12.46 1.38
C LEU A 109 6.02 -12.14 0.42
N TYR A 110 6.32 -11.86 -0.86
CA TYR A 110 5.30 -11.63 -1.90
C TYR A 110 4.33 -12.79 -2.09
N PRO A 111 4.77 -14.06 -2.28
CA PRO A 111 3.84 -15.17 -2.42
C PRO A 111 2.97 -15.39 -1.17
N TRP A 112 3.49 -15.11 0.03
CA TRP A 112 2.69 -15.18 1.26
C TRP A 112 1.62 -14.08 1.32
N ALA A 113 1.97 -12.84 0.93
CA ALA A 113 1.01 -11.74 0.82
C ALA A 113 -0.10 -12.03 -0.21
N ILE A 114 0.27 -12.55 -1.38
CA ILE A 114 -0.68 -12.94 -2.44
C ILE A 114 -1.56 -14.10 -1.96
N ALA A 115 -1.00 -15.10 -1.29
CA ALA A 115 -1.77 -16.22 -0.75
C ALA A 115 -2.76 -15.78 0.34
N ALA A 116 -2.36 -14.87 1.23
CA ALA A 116 -3.23 -14.33 2.27
C ALA A 116 -4.40 -13.54 1.67
N LEU A 117 -4.14 -12.62 0.72
CA LEU A 117 -5.20 -11.88 0.04
C LEU A 117 -6.09 -12.80 -0.80
N GLY A 118 -5.52 -13.76 -1.53
CA GLY A 118 -6.28 -14.72 -2.32
C GLY A 118 -7.20 -15.58 -1.45
N GLY A 119 -6.70 -16.07 -0.32
CA GLY A 119 -7.51 -16.80 0.66
C GLY A 119 -8.62 -15.92 1.25
N PHE A 120 -8.33 -14.66 1.51
CA PHE A 120 -9.33 -13.69 1.97
C PHE A 120 -10.42 -13.45 0.92
N VAL A 121 -10.07 -13.24 -0.35
CA VAL A 121 -11.03 -13.12 -1.46
C VAL A 121 -11.91 -14.37 -1.60
N VAL A 122 -11.34 -15.56 -1.42
CA VAL A 122 -12.13 -16.81 -1.41
C VAL A 122 -13.14 -16.81 -0.26
N TRP A 123 -12.71 -16.42 0.94
CA TRP A 123 -13.61 -16.32 2.09
C TRP A 123 -14.71 -15.28 1.85
N GLN A 124 -14.39 -14.10 1.30
CA GLN A 124 -15.38 -13.11 0.90
C GLN A 124 -16.39 -13.66 -0.10
N GLY A 125 -15.93 -14.49 -1.06
CA GLY A 125 -16.83 -15.14 -2.02
C GLY A 125 -17.82 -16.08 -1.33
N VAL A 126 -17.36 -16.86 -0.34
CA VAL A 126 -18.23 -17.73 0.48
C VAL A 126 -19.22 -16.92 1.31
N GLU A 127 -18.76 -15.84 1.93
CA GLU A 127 -19.62 -14.93 2.70
C GLU A 127 -20.65 -14.25 1.80
N PHE A 128 -20.26 -13.82 0.60
CA PHE A 128 -21.12 -13.12 -0.35
C PHE A 128 -22.28 -13.98 -0.85
N VAL A 129 -22.06 -15.29 -0.98
CA VAL A 129 -23.13 -16.23 -1.34
C VAL A 129 -24.16 -16.38 -0.21
N GLN A 130 -23.72 -16.33 1.04
CA GLN A 130 -24.59 -16.49 2.21
C GLN A 130 -25.30 -15.19 2.59
N HIS A 131 -24.59 -14.06 2.50
CA HIS A 131 -25.02 -12.74 2.92
C HIS A 131 -24.69 -11.69 1.86
N PRO A 132 -25.40 -11.69 0.71
CA PRO A 132 -25.13 -10.76 -0.37
C PRO A 132 -25.42 -9.33 0.08
N GLY A 133 -24.40 -8.47 -0.03
CA GLY A 133 -24.48 -7.07 0.35
C GLY A 133 -23.64 -6.21 -0.60
N VAL A 134 -24.12 -5.01 -0.91
CA VAL A 134 -23.42 -4.06 -1.80
C VAL A 134 -22.03 -3.72 -1.23
N GLY A 135 -21.93 -3.54 0.09
CA GLY A 135 -20.64 -3.29 0.75
C GLY A 135 -19.64 -4.42 0.54
N LEU A 136 -20.06 -5.66 0.76
CA LEU A 136 -19.23 -6.85 0.55
C LEU A 136 -18.84 -7.03 -0.93
N ALA A 137 -19.74 -6.75 -1.87
CA ALA A 137 -19.45 -6.78 -3.30
C ALA A 137 -18.35 -5.77 -3.69
N LEU A 138 -18.49 -4.52 -3.22
CA LEU A 138 -17.50 -3.47 -3.48
C LEU A 138 -16.14 -3.79 -2.86
N LEU A 139 -16.12 -4.31 -1.62
CA LEU A 139 -14.90 -4.75 -0.96
C LEU A 139 -14.23 -5.89 -1.72
N THR A 140 -14.98 -6.91 -2.11
CA THR A 140 -14.46 -8.06 -2.87
C THR A 140 -13.86 -7.62 -4.20
N LEU A 141 -14.54 -6.70 -4.92
CA LEU A 141 -14.02 -6.14 -6.16
C LEU A 141 -12.70 -5.37 -5.92
N PHE A 142 -12.66 -4.57 -4.86
CA PHE A 142 -11.45 -3.86 -4.46
C PHE A 142 -10.31 -4.84 -4.15
N ASP A 143 -10.59 -5.95 -3.47
CA ASP A 143 -9.57 -6.93 -3.08
C ASP A 143 -9.02 -7.70 -4.26
N VAL A 144 -9.88 -8.06 -5.21
CA VAL A 144 -9.45 -8.61 -6.50
C VAL A 144 -8.51 -7.63 -7.22
N VAL A 145 -8.84 -6.34 -7.24
CA VAL A 145 -7.97 -5.30 -7.83
C VAL A 145 -6.63 -5.24 -7.09
N ILE A 146 -6.63 -5.25 -5.76
CA ILE A 146 -5.39 -5.25 -4.96
C ILE A 146 -4.55 -6.49 -5.24
N VAL A 147 -5.13 -7.70 -5.23
CA VAL A 147 -4.43 -8.94 -5.59
C VAL A 147 -3.78 -8.84 -6.95
N VAL A 148 -4.53 -8.38 -7.97
CA VAL A 148 -4.01 -8.23 -9.34
C VAL A 148 -2.86 -7.22 -9.38
N LEU A 149 -2.97 -6.09 -8.67
CA LEU A 149 -1.91 -5.09 -8.58
C LEU A 149 -0.67 -5.65 -7.88
N THR A 150 -0.82 -6.39 -6.78
CA THR A 150 0.28 -7.01 -6.04
C THR A 150 0.97 -8.09 -6.88
N VAL A 151 0.20 -8.91 -7.61
CA VAL A 151 0.75 -9.91 -8.55
C VAL A 151 1.51 -9.22 -9.68
N ARG A 152 0.96 -8.14 -10.24
CA ARG A 152 1.65 -7.35 -11.28
C ARG A 152 2.95 -6.77 -10.76
N GLU A 153 2.94 -6.21 -9.55
CA GLU A 153 4.13 -5.67 -8.89
C GLU A 153 5.20 -6.74 -8.66
N TRP A 154 4.80 -7.92 -8.17
CA TRP A 154 5.69 -9.07 -8.01
C TRP A 154 6.37 -9.46 -9.33
N ARG A 155 5.64 -9.41 -10.45
CA ARG A 155 6.17 -9.73 -11.79
C ARG A 155 7.05 -8.63 -12.39
N HIS A 156 6.82 -7.36 -12.07
CA HIS A 156 7.52 -6.22 -12.71
C HIS A 156 8.74 -5.70 -11.94
N HIS A 157 9.14 -6.35 -10.85
CA HIS A 157 10.46 -6.23 -10.22
C HIS A 157 11.04 -4.81 -10.17
N ARG A 158 10.65 -4.03 -9.15
CA ARG A 158 11.33 -2.76 -8.84
C ARG A 158 12.00 -2.85 -7.48
N SER A 159 13.31 -2.55 -7.43
CA SER A 159 14.03 -2.45 -6.17
C SER A 159 13.92 -1.03 -5.62
N LEU A 160 13.57 -0.89 -4.33
CA LEU A 160 13.54 0.40 -3.63
C LEU A 160 14.88 1.13 -3.73
N GLY A 161 15.99 0.38 -3.69
CA GLY A 161 17.33 0.94 -3.74
C GLY A 161 17.69 1.60 -5.07
N ASP A 162 17.12 1.15 -6.18
CA ASP A 162 17.34 1.75 -7.51
C ASP A 162 16.49 3.01 -7.69
N ALA A 163 15.22 2.96 -7.27
CA ALA A 163 14.32 4.11 -7.31
C ALA A 163 14.78 5.25 -6.40
N VAL A 164 15.25 4.95 -5.19
CA VAL A 164 15.79 5.99 -4.28
C VAL A 164 17.07 6.59 -4.85
N ARG A 165 17.95 5.79 -5.48
CA ARG A 165 19.19 6.30 -6.11
C ARG A 165 18.93 7.18 -7.32
N SER A 166 17.93 6.85 -8.14
CA SER A 166 17.58 7.63 -9.33
C SER A 166 16.91 8.96 -8.98
N VAL A 167 16.05 8.99 -7.95
CA VAL A 167 15.39 10.20 -7.42
C VAL A 167 16.39 11.12 -6.73
N LEU A 168 17.26 10.58 -5.86
CA LEU A 168 18.28 11.38 -5.16
C LEU A 168 19.42 11.88 -6.07
N GLY A 169 19.45 11.49 -7.34
CA GLY A 169 20.44 11.96 -8.31
C GLY A 169 21.89 11.60 -7.99
N ARG A 170 22.13 10.68 -7.05
CA ARG A 170 23.49 10.21 -6.69
C ARG A 170 24.01 9.30 -7.80
N SER A 171 24.48 9.95 -8.88
CA SER A 171 25.41 9.35 -9.82
C SER A 171 26.60 8.89 -8.99
N ALA A 172 26.77 7.57 -8.82
CA ALA A 172 28.02 7.04 -8.32
C ALA A 172 29.11 7.65 -9.19
N ARG A 173 29.93 8.54 -8.61
CA ARG A 173 31.10 9.08 -9.28
C ARG A 173 31.92 7.86 -9.65
N ARG A 174 32.00 7.53 -10.94
CA ARG A 174 33.12 6.74 -11.44
C ARG A 174 34.35 7.57 -11.09
N ALA A 175 35.10 7.14 -10.10
CA ALA A 175 36.47 7.59 -9.95
C ALA A 175 37.14 7.37 -11.33
N PRO A 176 37.80 8.37 -11.91
CA PRO A 176 38.63 8.12 -13.07
C PRO A 176 39.64 7.04 -12.67
N SER A 177 39.55 5.88 -13.32
CA SER A 177 40.63 4.91 -13.26
C SER A 177 41.88 5.63 -13.74
N ASP A 178 42.85 5.73 -12.83
CA ASP A 178 44.26 5.96 -13.05
C ASP A 178 44.66 5.67 -14.51
N ARG A 179 44.83 6.75 -15.28
CA ARG A 179 45.57 6.64 -16.54
C ARG A 179 47.02 6.57 -16.14
N SER A 180 47.49 5.33 -16.06
CA SER A 180 48.86 4.89 -16.29
C SER A 180 49.80 6.01 -16.73
N THR A 181 50.75 6.30 -15.86
CA THR A 181 52.09 6.74 -16.20
C THR A 181 52.52 6.21 -17.58
N ASP A 182 52.64 7.11 -18.55
CA ASP A 182 53.35 6.83 -19.80
C ASP A 182 54.74 7.46 -19.67
N PRO A 183 55.82 6.67 -19.45
CA PRO A 183 57.16 7.23 -19.37
C PRO A 183 57.66 7.55 -20.79
N ALA A 184 57.68 8.84 -21.09
CA ALA A 184 58.10 9.43 -22.38
C ALA A 184 59.62 9.32 -22.66
N TRP A 185 60.21 8.12 -22.61
CA TRP A 185 61.63 7.91 -22.97
C TRP A 185 61.90 6.85 -24.04
N ARG A 186 60.89 6.31 -24.72
CA ARG A 186 61.06 5.61 -26.02
C ARG A 186 60.70 6.63 -27.12
N THR A 187 61.57 7.14 -27.96
CA THR A 187 62.73 6.56 -28.65
C THR A 187 63.73 7.67 -29.02
N ALA A 188 64.95 7.57 -28.51
CA ALA A 188 66.12 8.04 -29.22
C ALA A 188 66.59 6.90 -30.13
N GLN A 189 66.50 7.08 -31.45
CA GLN A 189 67.35 6.52 -32.50
C GLN A 189 66.85 7.01 -33.86
#